data_AF-A0A429JPY5-F1
#
_entry.id   AF-A0A429JPY5-F1
#
_cell.length_a   1.000
_cell.length_b   1.000
_cell.length_c   1.000
_cell.angle_alpha   90.00
_cell.angle_beta   90.00
_cell.angle_gamma   90.00
#
_symmetry.space_group_name_H-M   'P 1'
#
loop_
_entity.id
_entity.type
_entity.pdbx_description
1 polymer ?
#
loop_
_entity_poly.entity_id
_entity_poly.type
_entity_poly.pdbx_seq_one_letter_code
_entity_poly.pdbx_strand_id
1 'polypeptide(L)'
;HPAHAAPSPGASGPPASLERIAAALGCRAEVIVDAQELREGGCTTGAGTFRMLTFSSDAKKRAWLTEAQAYGGTYLVGTRWSVTGPSRSALAPLRAELGGAVESGGGHGRSSRHDHAP
;
A
#
# COMPACT_ATOMS: atom_id res chain seq x y z
N HIS A 1 15.70 -26.60 -10.33
CA HIS A 1 14.45 -25.99 -10.84
C HIS A 1 14.07 -24.85 -9.90
N PRO A 2 14.17 -23.57 -10.27
CA PRO A 2 13.47 -22.55 -9.50
C PRO A 2 12.00 -22.58 -9.95
N ALA A 3 11.10 -22.83 -9.01
CA ALA A 3 9.67 -22.66 -9.23
C ALA A 3 9.42 -21.16 -9.44
N HIS A 4 9.00 -20.79 -10.64
CA HIS A 4 8.44 -19.47 -10.90
C HIS A 4 7.21 -19.32 -10.01
N ALA A 5 7.29 -18.45 -9.01
CA ALA A 5 6.13 -18.02 -8.26
C ALA A 5 5.15 -17.37 -9.24
N ALA A 6 3.98 -17.98 -9.39
CA ALA A 6 2.92 -17.46 -10.24
C ALA A 6 2.55 -16.03 -9.79
N PRO A 7 2.27 -15.10 -10.73
CA PRO A 7 1.78 -13.79 -10.36
C PRO A 7 0.43 -13.96 -9.64
N SER A 8 0.37 -13.60 -8.36
CA SER A 8 -0.89 -13.40 -7.64
C SER A 8 -1.80 -12.53 -8.50
N PRO A 9 -3.10 -12.84 -8.65
CA PRO A 9 -4.01 -12.05 -9.46
C PRO A 9 -3.96 -10.60 -8.97
N GLY A 10 -3.23 -9.78 -9.75
CA GLY A 10 -2.92 -8.42 -9.42
C GLY A 10 -4.21 -7.64 -9.30
N ALA A 11 -4.29 -6.79 -8.28
CA ALA A 11 -5.41 -5.90 -8.01
C ALA A 11 -6.15 -5.45 -9.28
N SER A 12 -7.37 -5.96 -9.49
CA SER A 12 -8.09 -5.90 -10.77
C SER A 12 -8.63 -4.52 -11.18
N GLY A 13 -8.14 -3.43 -10.57
CA GLY A 13 -8.56 -2.07 -10.85
C GLY A 13 -7.58 -1.34 -11.78
N PRO A 14 -8.04 -0.37 -12.59
CA PRO A 14 -7.16 0.48 -13.37
C PRO A 14 -6.22 1.31 -12.46
N PRO A 15 -5.10 1.81 -13.00
CA PRO A 15 -4.29 2.80 -12.30
C PRO A 15 -5.12 4.02 -11.88
N ALA A 16 -4.86 4.53 -10.68
CA ALA A 16 -5.49 5.73 -10.16
C ALA A 16 -4.43 6.81 -9.93
N SER A 17 -4.80 8.07 -10.16
CA SER A 17 -3.95 9.22 -9.80
C SER A 17 -4.08 9.54 -8.31
N LEU A 18 -3.14 10.32 -7.79
CA LEU A 18 -3.14 10.78 -6.40
C LEU A 18 -4.40 11.56 -6.06
N GLU A 19 -4.86 12.39 -6.99
CA GLU A 19 -6.06 13.22 -6.88
C GLU A 19 -7.33 12.36 -6.88
N ARG A 20 -7.38 11.30 -7.71
CA ARG A 20 -8.50 10.35 -7.71
C ARG A 20 -8.60 9.58 -6.40
N ILE A 21 -7.46 9.14 -5.86
CA ILE A 21 -7.42 8.42 -4.58
C ILE A 21 -7.87 9.35 -3.44
N ALA A 22 -7.40 10.60 -3.42
CA ALA A 22 -7.80 11.57 -2.42
C ALA A 22 -9.30 11.91 -2.52
N ALA A 23 -9.82 12.09 -3.73
CA ALA A 23 -11.24 12.32 -3.96
C ALA A 23 -12.11 11.17 -3.43
N ALA A 24 -11.69 9.92 -3.64
CA ALA A 24 -12.35 8.73 -3.12
C ALA A 24 -12.28 8.62 -1.58
N LEU A 25 -11.26 9.22 -0.96
CA LEU A 25 -11.16 9.39 0.49
C LEU A 25 -11.98 10.60 1.01
N GLY A 26 -12.57 11.39 0.12
CA GLY A 26 -13.28 12.62 0.47
C GLY A 26 -12.34 13.76 0.92
N CYS A 27 -11.09 13.75 0.46
CA CYS A 27 -10.07 14.74 0.83
C CYS A 27 -9.36 15.33 -0.41
N ARG A 28 -8.55 16.37 -0.18
CA ARG A 28 -7.57 16.87 -1.15
C ARG A 28 -6.19 16.35 -0.76
N ALA A 29 -5.47 15.77 -1.71
CA ALA A 29 -4.09 15.36 -1.49
C ALA A 29 -3.18 16.56 -1.31
N GLU A 30 -2.36 16.53 -0.27
CA GLU A 30 -1.14 17.31 -0.19
C GLU A 30 0.00 16.48 -0.79
N VAL A 31 0.62 17.00 -1.86
CA VAL A 31 1.73 16.30 -2.54
C VAL A 31 3.01 16.53 -1.74
N ILE A 32 3.63 15.44 -1.32
CA ILE A 32 4.87 15.41 -0.52
C ILE A 32 6.07 15.15 -1.43
N VAL A 33 5.90 14.24 -2.39
CA VAL A 33 6.92 13.90 -3.39
C VAL A 33 6.30 13.94 -4.77
N ASP A 34 6.93 14.65 -5.69
CA ASP A 34 6.55 14.70 -7.10
C ASP A 34 7.74 14.29 -7.97
N ALA A 35 7.83 12.99 -8.28
CA ALA A 35 8.87 12.45 -9.15
C ALA A 35 8.26 11.59 -10.26
N GLN A 36 8.98 11.52 -11.38
CA GLN A 36 8.56 10.74 -12.57
C GLN A 36 8.30 9.26 -12.24
N GLU A 37 9.05 8.71 -11.28
CA GLU A 37 8.97 7.29 -10.95
C GLU A 37 7.90 6.99 -9.89
N LEU A 38 7.61 7.96 -9.02
CA LEU A 38 6.78 7.88 -7.83
C LEU A 38 6.25 9.26 -7.47
N ARG A 39 4.94 9.37 -7.26
CA ARG A 39 4.33 10.52 -6.57
C ARG A 39 3.74 10.06 -5.26
N GLU A 40 3.98 10.84 -4.22
CA GLU A 40 3.47 10.59 -2.89
C GLU A 40 2.72 11.81 -2.39
N GLY A 41 1.60 11.56 -1.74
CA GLY A 41 0.89 12.58 -0.99
C GLY A 41 0.14 12.00 0.18
N GLY A 42 -0.50 12.86 0.94
CA GLY A 42 -1.30 12.47 2.09
C GLY A 42 -2.48 13.39 2.30
N CYS A 43 -3.39 12.93 3.14
CA CYS A 43 -4.43 13.79 3.68
C CYS A 43 -4.93 13.21 5.01
N THR A 44 -5.59 14.05 5.80
CA THR A 44 -6.27 13.63 7.04
C THR A 44 -7.77 13.79 6.86
N THR A 45 -8.52 12.78 7.29
CA THR A 45 -9.99 12.77 7.31
C THR A 45 -10.48 12.44 8.73
N GLY A 46 -11.80 12.41 8.93
CA GLY A 46 -12.38 11.91 10.18
C GLY A 46 -12.04 10.44 10.48
N ALA A 47 -11.69 9.64 9.46
CA ALA A 47 -11.26 8.25 9.62
C ALA A 47 -9.76 8.10 9.95
N GLY A 48 -8.99 9.19 9.91
CA GLY A 48 -7.56 9.24 10.22
C GLY A 48 -6.71 9.77 9.06
N THR A 49 -5.39 9.58 9.20
CA THR A 49 -4.38 10.04 8.22
C THR A 49 -4.09 8.94 7.21
N PHE A 50 -4.09 9.33 5.94
CA PHE A 50 -3.82 8.46 4.80
C PHE A 50 -2.58 8.93 4.05
N ARG A 51 -1.76 7.98 3.61
CA ARG A 51 -0.62 8.24 2.71
C ARG A 51 -0.83 7.46 1.43
N MET A 52 -0.72 8.14 0.30
CA MET A 52 -1.07 7.63 -1.02
C MET A 52 0.17 7.70 -1.89
N LEU A 53 0.48 6.59 -2.57
CA LEU A 53 1.58 6.49 -3.50
C LEU A 53 1.08 6.02 -4.85
N THR A 54 1.56 6.67 -5.90
CA THR A 54 1.36 6.25 -7.29
C THR A 54 2.72 6.03 -7.94
N PHE A 55 2.80 5.05 -8.84
CA PHE A 55 4.05 4.57 -9.40
C PHE A 55 3.98 4.56 -10.92
N SER A 56 5.14 4.71 -11.57
CA SER A 56 5.24 4.56 -13.03
C SER A 56 4.96 3.12 -13.51
N SER A 57 5.24 2.10 -12.68
CA SER A 57 5.01 0.68 -12.99
C SER A 57 4.65 -0.16 -11.76
N ASP A 58 4.01 -1.32 -11.98
CA ASP A 58 3.69 -2.27 -10.91
C ASP A 58 4.93 -2.89 -10.28
N ALA A 59 6.01 -3.06 -11.05
CA ALA A 59 7.29 -3.54 -10.53
C ALA A 59 7.87 -2.59 -9.47
N LYS A 60 7.74 -1.27 -9.66
CA LYS A 60 8.21 -0.27 -8.67
C LYS A 60 7.32 -0.23 -7.43
N LYS A 61 5.99 -0.28 -7.61
CA LYS A 61 5.04 -0.47 -6.49
C LYS A 61 5.39 -1.71 -5.68
N ARG A 62 5.64 -2.83 -6.38
CA ARG A 62 6.11 -4.09 -5.84
C ARG A 62 7.63 -4.14 -5.66
N ALA A 63 8.34 -3.02 -5.57
CA ALA A 63 9.64 -2.97 -4.88
C ALA A 63 9.43 -2.25 -3.56
N TRP A 64 8.80 -1.07 -3.63
CA TRP A 64 8.48 -0.22 -2.50
C TRP A 64 7.68 -0.93 -1.41
N LEU A 65 6.62 -1.67 -1.76
CA LEU A 65 5.72 -2.29 -0.78
C LEU A 65 6.37 -3.42 0.05
N THR A 66 7.60 -3.87 -0.27
CA THR A 66 8.27 -5.05 0.36
C THR A 66 9.04 -4.47 1.52
N GLU A 67 9.82 -3.45 1.19
CA GLU A 67 10.49 -2.59 2.16
C GLU A 67 9.47 -1.96 3.11
N ALA A 68 8.38 -1.37 2.59
CA ALA A 68 7.37 -0.71 3.42
C ALA A 68 6.70 -1.68 4.41
N GLN A 69 6.31 -2.87 3.96
CA GLN A 69 5.64 -3.86 4.80
C GLN A 69 6.51 -4.39 5.94
N ALA A 70 7.84 -4.35 5.82
CA ALA A 70 8.75 -4.69 6.93
C ALA A 70 8.58 -3.74 8.14
N TYR A 71 8.15 -2.49 7.91
CA TYR A 71 7.87 -1.52 8.97
C TYR A 71 6.46 -1.67 9.56
N GLY A 72 5.66 -2.63 9.10
CA GLY A 72 4.28 -2.83 9.53
C GLY A 72 3.29 -1.90 8.84
N GLY A 73 2.05 -1.86 9.33
CA GLY A 73 0.97 -1.03 8.78
C GLY A 73 -0.04 -1.80 7.92
N THR A 74 -1.11 -1.09 7.52
CA THR A 74 -2.18 -1.63 6.67
C THR A 74 -2.19 -0.88 5.34
N TYR A 75 -2.17 -1.65 4.24
CA TYR A 75 -2.06 -1.13 2.88
C TYR A 75 -3.25 -1.57 2.04
N LEU A 76 -3.87 -0.65 1.33
CA LEU A 76 -4.74 -0.97 0.20
C LEU A 76 -3.92 -0.83 -1.09
N VAL A 77 -3.86 -1.89 -1.89
CA VAL A 77 -2.95 -2.01 -3.02
C VAL A 77 -3.74 -2.18 -4.31
N GLY A 78 -3.44 -1.33 -5.29
CA GLY A 78 -4.02 -1.38 -6.63
C GLY A 78 -2.97 -1.45 -7.74
N THR A 79 -3.39 -1.40 -9.00
CA THR A 79 -2.48 -1.34 -10.16
C THR A 79 -1.70 -0.04 -10.14
N ARG A 80 -0.39 -0.09 -9.92
CA ARG A 80 0.51 1.07 -9.79
C ARG A 80 0.19 2.09 -8.68
N TRP A 81 -0.55 1.70 -7.63
CA TRP A 81 -0.75 2.57 -6.47
C TRP A 81 -0.89 1.79 -5.16
N SER A 82 -0.62 2.46 -4.05
CA SER A 82 -0.86 1.94 -2.69
C SER A 82 -1.32 3.05 -1.76
N VAL A 83 -2.21 2.73 -0.82
CA VAL A 83 -2.64 3.64 0.24
C VAL A 83 -2.40 3.01 1.60
N THR A 84 -1.65 3.69 2.45
CA THR A 84 -1.50 3.35 3.86
C THR A 84 -2.58 4.07 4.66
N GLY A 85 -3.25 3.34 5.54
CA GLY A 85 -4.26 3.90 6.45
C GLY A 85 -4.15 3.32 7.86
N PRO A 86 -4.89 3.89 8.82
CA PRO A 86 -4.79 3.50 10.23
C PRO A 86 -5.36 2.09 10.50
N SER A 87 -6.26 1.60 9.64
CA SER A 87 -6.87 0.27 9.80
C SER A 87 -7.48 -0.25 8.50
N ARG A 88 -7.80 -1.54 8.46
CA ARG A 88 -8.55 -2.17 7.37
C ARG A 88 -9.95 -1.56 7.20
N SER A 89 -10.61 -1.17 8.29
CA SER A 89 -11.94 -0.54 8.25
C SER A 89 -11.88 0.87 7.68
N ALA A 90 -10.84 1.64 8.00
CA ALA A 90 -10.63 2.97 7.42
C ALA A 90 -10.37 2.91 5.90
N LEU A 91 -9.79 1.82 5.40
CA LEU A 91 -9.55 1.60 3.97
C LEU A 91 -10.73 0.95 3.23
N ALA A 92 -11.76 0.48 3.94
CA ALA A 92 -12.86 -0.27 3.34
C ALA A 92 -13.70 0.56 2.33
N PRO A 93 -14.03 1.83 2.60
CA PRO A 93 -14.75 2.68 1.63
C PRO A 93 -13.93 2.87 0.35
N LEU A 94 -12.65 3.19 0.50
CA LEU A 94 -11.73 3.37 -0.64
C LEU A 94 -11.63 2.09 -1.49
N ARG A 95 -11.58 0.92 -0.85
CA ARG A 95 -11.58 -0.38 -1.54
C ARG A 95 -12.90 -0.63 -2.27
N ALA A 96 -14.03 -0.23 -1.72
CA ALA A 96 -15.32 -0.39 -2.38
C ALA A 96 -15.40 0.46 -3.67
N GLU A 97 -14.77 1.64 -3.67
CA GLU A 97 -14.78 2.55 -4.81
C GLU A 97 -13.72 2.22 -5.88
N LEU A 98 -12.48 1.94 -5.46
CA LEU A 98 -11.34 1.75 -6.37
C LEU A 98 -10.93 0.30 -6.56
N GLY A 99 -11.50 -0.63 -5.79
CA GLY A 99 -11.06 -2.01 -5.73
C GLY A 99 -9.73 -2.16 -4.99
N GLY A 100 -8.93 -3.13 -5.42
CA GLY A 100 -7.65 -3.45 -4.80
C GLY A 100 -7.72 -4.47 -3.67
N ALA A 101 -6.54 -4.84 -3.16
CA ALA A 101 -6.38 -5.84 -2.11
C ALA A 101 -5.81 -5.18 -0.85
N VAL A 102 -6.33 -5.57 0.32
CA VAL A 102 -5.73 -5.13 1.59
C VAL A 102 -4.62 -6.08 1.96
N GLU A 103 -3.40 -5.56 2.01
CA GLU A 103 -2.18 -6.21 2.47
C GLU A 103 -1.78 -5.63 3.84
N SER A 104 -0.99 -6.38 4.61
CA SER A 104 -0.59 -5.97 5.96
C SER A 104 0.86 -6.31 6.15
N GLY A 105 1.64 -5.32 6.62
CA GLY A 105 3.04 -5.55 6.96
C GLY A 105 3.14 -6.56 8.08
N GLY A 106 3.90 -7.64 7.88
CA GLY A 106 4.23 -8.56 8.94
C GLY A 106 5.10 -7.83 9.95
N GLY A 107 4.51 -7.34 11.04
CA GLY A 107 5.29 -6.86 12.17
C GLY A 107 6.30 -7.93 12.55
N HIS A 108 7.57 -7.55 12.70
CA HIS A 108 8.67 -8.43 13.12
C HIS A 108 8.43 -8.93 14.56
N GLY A 109 7.49 -9.84 14.72
CA GLY A 109 7.01 -10.34 15.99
C GLY A 109 6.74 -11.83 15.95
N ARG A 110 7.74 -12.63 15.54
CA ARG A 110 7.86 -14.05 15.93
C ARG A 110 9.34 -14.43 16.10
N SER A 111 9.79 -14.26 17.35
CA SER A 111 10.85 -14.98 18.06
C SER A 111 11.56 -16.11 17.28
N SER A 112 12.77 -15.83 16.78
CA SER A 112 13.80 -16.88 16.72
C SER A 112 14.28 -17.09 18.15
N ARG A 113 13.82 -18.18 18.76
CA ARG A 113 14.49 -18.75 19.93
C ARG A 113 15.92 -19.03 19.48
N HIS A 114 16.88 -18.24 19.96
CA HIS A 114 18.24 -18.75 20.06
C HIS A 114 18.21 -19.77 21.19
N ASP A 115 17.98 -21.02 20.83
CA ASP A 115 18.34 -22.16 21.67
C ASP A 115 19.83 -22.02 22.01
N HIS A 116 20.10 -21.67 23.27
CA HIS A 116 21.39 -21.86 23.88
C HIS A 116 21.50 -23.37 24.18
N ALA A 117 22.19 -24.07 23.29
CA ALA A 117 22.56 -25.47 23.48
C ALA A 117 23.72 -25.58 24.51
N PRO A 118 23.83 -26.73 25.21
CA PRO A 118 24.25 -26.84 26.62
C PRO A 118 25.74 -26.60 26.90
#